data_AF-A0A534V978-F1
#
_entry.id   AF-A0A534V978-F1
#
_cell.length_a   1.000
_cell.length_b   1.000
_cell.length_c   1.000
_cell.angle_alpha   90.00
_cell.angle_beta   90.00
_cell.angle_gamma   90.00
#
_symmetry.space_group_name_H-M   'P 1'
#
loop_
_entity.id
_entity.type
_entity.pdbx_description
1 polymer ?
#
loop_
_entity_poly.entity_id
_entity_poly.type
_entity_poly.pdbx_seq_one_letter_code
_entity_poly.pdbx_strand_id
1 'polypeptide(L)'
;MPMRGAAGSFVGRMRAVPAKSYVNAIIVLYALTALLGGIIYPTYRLSVRIVLEQMQLYVPNGAFELKEHFVALGLGVLPAYWYFWREPQAAEHARTRAVLTALLAFIVWWGFLVGHVLNNIRGFDL
;
A
#
# COMPACT_ATOMS: atom_id res chain seq x y z
N MET A 1 -13.78 -47.17 -10.94
CA MET A 1 -12.89 -46.28 -11.73
C MET A 1 -12.73 -44.98 -10.97
N PRO A 2 -11.53 -44.50 -10.62
CA PRO A 2 -11.42 -43.20 -9.98
C PRO A 2 -11.52 -42.11 -11.06
N MET A 3 -12.61 -41.35 -11.04
CA MET A 3 -12.74 -40.10 -11.79
C MET A 3 -11.74 -39.09 -11.21
N ARG A 4 -10.66 -38.80 -11.95
CA ARG A 4 -9.83 -37.62 -11.71
C ARG A 4 -10.71 -36.39 -11.92
N GLY A 5 -11.19 -35.80 -10.82
CA GLY A 5 -11.97 -34.56 -10.84
C GLY A 5 -11.22 -33.51 -11.65
N ALA A 6 -11.92 -32.89 -12.61
CA ALA A 6 -11.37 -31.87 -13.48
C ALA A 6 -10.58 -30.86 -12.65
N ALA A 7 -9.28 -30.75 -12.92
CA ALA A 7 -8.42 -29.78 -12.25
C ALA A 7 -8.95 -28.38 -12.58
N GLY A 8 -9.74 -27.79 -11.67
CA GLY A 8 -10.21 -26.43 -11.81
C GLY A 8 -9.02 -25.51 -12.07
N SER A 9 -9.14 -24.63 -13.07
CA SER A 9 -8.07 -23.71 -13.50
C SER A 9 -7.36 -23.07 -12.30
N PHE A 10 -6.04 -22.84 -12.41
CA PHE A 10 -5.24 -22.14 -11.40
C PHE A 10 -5.88 -20.81 -10.97
N VAL A 11 -6.44 -20.07 -11.94
CA VAL A 11 -7.16 -18.81 -11.70
C VAL A 11 -8.44 -19.04 -10.87
N GLY A 12 -9.13 -20.16 -11.09
CA GLY A 12 -10.31 -20.55 -10.31
C GLY A 12 -9.96 -20.84 -8.86
N ARG A 13 -8.83 -21.51 -8.61
CA ARG A 13 -8.34 -21.76 -7.23
C ARG A 13 -7.95 -20.47 -6.52
N MET A 14 -7.26 -19.55 -7.21
CA MET A 14 -6.90 -18.25 -6.64
C MET A 14 -8.13 -17.40 -6.32
N ARG A 15 -9.16 -17.41 -7.17
CA ARG A 15 -10.43 -16.70 -6.94
C ARG A 15 -11.31 -17.34 -5.86
N ALA A 16 -11.14 -18.63 -5.59
CA ALA A 16 -11.89 -19.33 -4.56
C ALA A 16 -11.41 -19.00 -3.13
N VAL A 17 -10.26 -18.34 -2.98
CA VAL A 17 -9.75 -17.95 -1.66
C VAL A 17 -10.62 -16.81 -1.11
N PRO A 18 -11.19 -16.96 0.11
CA PRO A 18 -12.01 -15.91 0.71
C PRO A 18 -11.16 -14.68 1.01
N ALA A 19 -11.40 -13.60 0.26
CA ALA A 19 -10.68 -12.33 0.39
C ALA A 19 -10.69 -11.75 1.81
N LYS A 20 -11.72 -12.07 2.61
CA LYS A 20 -11.85 -11.73 4.04
C LYS A 20 -10.61 -12.16 4.85
N SER A 21 -10.01 -13.30 4.54
CA SER A 21 -8.87 -13.84 5.28
C SER A 21 -7.65 -12.91 5.24
N TYR A 22 -7.55 -12.06 4.21
CA TYR A 22 -6.45 -11.12 4.04
C TYR A 22 -6.67 -9.77 4.73
N VAL A 23 -7.89 -9.47 5.20
CA VAL A 23 -8.23 -8.12 5.72
C VAL A 23 -7.35 -7.75 6.91
N ASN A 24 -7.23 -8.64 7.91
CA ASN A 24 -6.38 -8.40 9.07
C ASN A 24 -4.89 -8.31 8.67
N ALA A 25 -4.45 -9.15 7.74
CA ALA A 25 -3.08 -9.11 7.23
C ALA A 25 -2.78 -7.77 6.54
N ILE A 26 -3.70 -7.28 5.70
CA ILE A 26 -3.57 -5.98 5.02
C ILE A 26 -3.47 -4.84 6.04
N ILE A 27 -4.36 -4.83 7.04
CA ILE A 27 -4.35 -3.79 8.09
C ILE A 27 -3.03 -3.80 8.85
N VAL A 28 -2.58 -4.97 9.32
CA VAL A 28 -1.33 -5.11 10.09
C VAL A 28 -0.13 -4.73 9.25
N LEU A 29 -0.01 -5.25 8.02
CA LEU A 29 1.10 -4.94 7.12
C LEU A 29 1.14 -3.46 6.76
N TYR A 30 -0.01 -2.85 6.52
CA TYR A 30 -0.09 -1.41 6.27
C TYR A 30 0.37 -0.60 7.48
N ALA A 31 -0.12 -0.93 8.69
CA ALA A 31 0.28 -0.27 9.92
C ALA A 31 1.78 -0.42 10.21
N LEU A 32 2.33 -1.61 10.03
CA LEU A 32 3.76 -1.86 10.16
C LEU A 32 4.57 -1.06 9.14
N THR A 33 4.12 -0.98 7.89
CA THR A 33 4.79 -0.21 6.84
C THR A 33 4.79 1.28 7.16
N ALA A 34 3.66 1.81 7.62
CA ALA A 34 3.55 3.20 8.06
C ALA A 34 4.44 3.49 9.29
N LEU A 35 4.48 2.57 10.26
CA LEU A 35 5.33 2.71 11.45
C LEU A 35 6.82 2.68 11.11
N LEU A 36 7.27 1.67 10.35
CA LEU A 36 8.67 1.55 9.91
C LEU A 36 9.06 2.77 9.05
N GLY A 37 8.17 3.20 8.16
CA GLY A 37 8.33 4.42 7.38
C GLY A 37 8.50 5.65 8.28
N GLY A 38 7.66 5.80 9.31
CA GLY A 38 7.72 6.87 10.31
C GLY A 38 8.98 6.85 11.19
N ILE A 39 9.55 5.67 11.47
CA ILE A 39 10.81 5.55 12.21
C ILE A 39 11.99 6.02 11.37
N ILE A 40 12.05 5.64 10.09
CA ILE A 40 13.14 6.01 9.17
C ILE A 40 12.99 7.46 8.70
N TYR A 41 11.78 8.00 8.81
CA TYR A 41 11.38 9.30 8.28
C TYR A 41 12.27 10.48 8.69
N PRO A 42 12.62 10.69 9.98
CA PRO A 42 13.38 11.86 10.38
C PRO A 42 14.77 11.89 9.75
N THR A 43 15.47 10.75 9.78
CA THR A 43 16.79 10.59 9.18
C THR A 43 16.72 10.80 7.67
N TYR A 44 15.68 10.26 7.03
CA TYR A 44 15.48 10.43 5.60
C TYR A 44 15.19 11.88 5.22
N ARG A 45 14.30 12.57 5.94
CA ARG A 45 13.92 13.95 5.64
C ARG A 45 15.10 14.89 5.80
N LEU A 46 15.93 14.73 6.84
CA LEU A 46 17.12 15.54 7.02
C LEU A 46 18.15 15.31 5.91
N SER A 47 18.41 14.05 5.53
CA SER A 47 19.45 13.76 4.54
C SER A 47 19.00 13.95 3.08
N VAL A 48 17.75 13.61 2.72
CA VAL A 48 17.25 13.75 1.33
C VAL A 48 16.87 15.16 1.00
N ARG A 49 16.14 15.84 1.89
CA ARG A 49 15.61 17.17 1.57
C ARG A 49 16.72 18.15 1.26
N ILE A 50 17.80 18.12 2.05
CA ILE A 50 18.98 18.96 1.83
C ILE A 50 19.56 18.72 0.43
N VAL A 51 19.76 17.46 0.05
CA VAL A 51 20.32 17.09 -1.26
C VAL A 51 19.38 17.48 -2.41
N LEU A 52 18.07 17.23 -2.28
CA LEU A 52 17.09 17.61 -3.31
C LEU A 52 16.95 19.11 -3.48
N GLU A 53 16.99 19.89 -2.39
CA GLU A 53 16.96 21.34 -2.43
C GLU A 53 18.24 21.92 -3.04
N GLN A 54 19.41 21.36 -2.69
CA GLN A 54 20.70 21.72 -3.30
C GLN A 54 20.72 21.45 -4.81
N MET A 55 20.11 20.35 -5.25
CA MET A 55 19.99 20.00 -6.67
C MET A 55 18.79 20.64 -7.38
N GLN A 56 18.00 21.48 -6.71
CA GLN A 56 16.80 22.12 -7.27
C GLN A 56 15.77 21.11 -7.82
N LEU A 57 15.72 19.90 -7.24
CA LEU A 57 14.83 18.82 -7.64
C LEU A 57 13.49 18.92 -6.92
N TYR A 58 12.69 19.91 -7.33
CA TYR A 58 11.39 20.22 -6.73
C TYR A 58 10.35 19.11 -6.90
N VAL A 59 10.38 18.39 -8.03
CA VAL A 59 9.41 17.32 -8.32
C VAL A 59 9.60 16.09 -7.41
N PRO A 60 10.81 15.54 -7.24
CA PRO A 60 11.05 14.48 -6.26
C PRO A 60 10.73 14.88 -4.81
N ASN A 61 10.96 16.15 -4.44
CA ASN A 61 10.63 16.65 -3.11
C ASN A 61 9.10 16.71 -2.91
N GLY A 62 8.35 17.23 -3.88
CA GLY A 62 6.88 17.23 -3.82
C GLY A 62 6.28 15.82 -3.81
N ALA A 63 6.86 14.88 -4.58
CA ALA A 63 6.44 13.49 -4.56
C ALA A 63 6.68 12.82 -3.19
N PHE A 64 7.75 13.21 -2.50
CA PHE A 64 8.05 12.79 -1.13
C PHE A 64 7.01 13.30 -0.13
N GLU A 65 6.62 14.56 -0.20
CA GLU A 65 5.59 15.10 0.70
C GLU A 65 4.21 14.49 0.41
N LEU A 66 3.87 14.30 -0.87
CA LEU A 66 2.59 13.69 -1.27
C LEU A 66 2.45 12.26 -0.74
N LYS A 67 3.53 11.46 -0.75
CA LYS A 67 3.47 10.11 -0.18
C LYS A 67 3.16 10.12 1.32
N GLU A 68 3.58 11.14 2.07
CA GLU A 68 3.29 11.23 3.52
C GLU A 68 1.81 11.42 3.75
N HIS A 69 1.20 12.35 3.00
CA HIS A 69 -0.24 12.58 3.05
C HIS A 69 -1.01 11.31 2.67
N PHE A 70 -0.57 10.59 1.65
CA PHE A 70 -1.17 9.32 1.27
C PHE A 70 -1.07 8.25 2.37
N VAL A 71 0.09 8.10 3.01
CA VAL A 71 0.25 7.15 4.13
C VAL A 71 -0.67 7.52 5.30
N ALA A 72 -0.77 8.81 5.64
CA ALA A 72 -1.69 9.29 6.69
C ALA A 72 -3.16 9.04 6.32
N LEU A 73 -3.55 9.31 5.07
CA LEU A 73 -4.90 9.06 4.56
C LEU A 73 -5.25 7.57 4.60
N GLY A 74 -4.33 6.69 4.21
CA GLY A 74 -4.56 5.26 4.28
C GLY A 74 -4.65 4.74 5.71
N LEU A 75 -3.85 5.26 6.65
CA LEU A 75 -4.03 4.98 8.08
C LEU A 75 -5.44 5.39 8.56
N GLY A 76 -5.90 6.57 8.15
CA GLY A 76 -7.23 7.08 8.49
C GLY A 76 -8.37 6.24 7.91
N VAL A 77 -8.17 5.56 6.78
CA VAL A 77 -9.20 4.74 6.13
C VAL A 77 -9.23 3.29 6.63
N LEU A 78 -8.22 2.82 7.39
CA LEU A 78 -8.17 1.45 7.93
C LEU A 78 -9.40 1.06 8.77
N PRO A 79 -9.94 1.92 9.67
CA PRO A 79 -11.14 1.56 10.43
C PRO A 79 -12.36 1.35 9.53
N ALA A 80 -12.51 2.18 8.49
CA ALA A 80 -13.58 2.04 7.51
C ALA A 80 -13.40 0.75 6.69
N TYR A 81 -12.16 0.46 6.25
CA TYR A 81 -11.82 -0.79 5.56
C TYR A 81 -12.20 -2.01 6.40
N TRP A 82 -11.80 -2.04 7.67
CA TRP A 82 -12.15 -3.12 8.60
C TRP A 82 -13.67 -3.27 8.75
N TYR A 83 -14.38 -2.16 8.93
CA TYR A 83 -15.84 -2.14 9.09
C TYR A 83 -16.56 -2.76 7.89
N PHE A 84 -16.24 -2.33 6.66
CA PHE A 84 -16.93 -2.82 5.46
C PHE A 84 -16.62 -4.29 5.12
N TRP A 85 -15.56 -4.87 5.71
CA TRP A 85 -15.23 -6.28 5.56
C TRP A 85 -15.79 -7.18 6.66
N ARG A 86 -16.39 -6.61 7.71
CA ARG A 86 -17.08 -7.33 8.79
C ARG A 86 -18.35 -8.01 8.27
N GLU A 87 -18.74 -9.12 8.91
CA GLU A 87 -19.97 -9.84 8.56
C GLU A 87 -21.23 -9.22 9.19
N PRO A 88 -22.39 -9.36 8.53
CA PRO A 88 -22.60 -9.99 7.21
C PRO A 88 -22.15 -9.09 6.04
N GLN A 89 -21.52 -9.68 5.02
CA GLN A 89 -21.02 -8.93 3.86
C GLN A 89 -22.16 -8.61 2.88
N ALA A 90 -22.82 -7.47 3.06
CA ALA A 90 -23.85 -7.01 2.14
C ALA A 90 -23.30 -6.81 0.72
N ALA A 91 -24.06 -7.25 -0.29
CA ALA A 91 -23.70 -7.09 -1.70
C ALA A 91 -23.57 -5.61 -2.10
N GLU A 92 -24.35 -4.73 -1.47
CA GLU A 92 -24.33 -3.28 -1.66
C GLU A 92 -22.95 -2.66 -1.33
N HIS A 93 -22.22 -3.22 -0.36
CA HIS A 93 -20.90 -2.74 0.03
C HIS A 93 -19.75 -3.34 -0.79
N ALA A 94 -20.03 -4.16 -1.83
CA ALA A 94 -19.00 -4.74 -2.67
C ALA A 94 -18.14 -3.67 -3.37
N ARG A 95 -18.78 -2.61 -3.90
CA ARG A 95 -18.08 -1.48 -4.52
C ARG A 95 -17.20 -0.73 -3.52
N THR A 96 -17.72 -0.45 -2.33
CA THR A 96 -16.97 0.23 -1.26
C THR A 96 -15.73 -0.54 -0.86
N ARG A 97 -15.85 -1.86 -0.65
CA ARG A 97 -14.69 -2.73 -0.37
C ARG A 97 -13.65 -2.70 -1.49
N ALA A 98 -14.09 -2.73 -2.74
CA ALA A 98 -13.19 -2.67 -3.89
C ALA A 98 -12.44 -1.33 -3.95
N VAL A 99 -13.15 -0.21 -3.77
CA VAL A 99 -12.55 1.14 -3.77
C VAL A 99 -11.56 1.31 -2.63
N LEU A 100 -11.91 0.89 -1.41
CA LEU A 100 -11.00 0.98 -0.26
C LEU A 100 -9.76 0.11 -0.44
N THR A 101 -9.92 -1.11 -0.98
CA THR A 101 -8.78 -1.99 -1.31
C THR A 101 -7.88 -1.35 -2.38
N ALA A 102 -8.47 -0.79 -3.44
CA ALA A 102 -7.73 -0.15 -4.51
C ALA A 102 -6.98 1.10 -4.02
N LEU A 103 -7.60 1.90 -3.15
CA LEU A 103 -6.98 3.06 -2.53
C LEU A 103 -5.76 2.66 -1.69
N LEU A 104 -5.90 1.68 -0.80
CA LEU A 104 -4.77 1.18 0.00
C LEU A 104 -3.65 0.63 -0.88
N ALA A 105 -3.99 -0.13 -1.92
CA ALA A 105 -3.02 -0.65 -2.87
C ALA A 105 -2.29 0.48 -3.59
N PHE A 106 -3.01 1.49 -4.09
CA PHE A 106 -2.43 2.66 -4.75
C PHE A 106 -1.44 3.38 -3.84
N ILE A 107 -1.80 3.62 -2.58
CA ILE A 107 -0.94 4.30 -1.61
C ILE A 107 0.38 3.53 -1.39
N VAL A 108 0.29 2.21 -1.20
CA VAL A 108 1.48 1.35 -1.00
C VAL A 108 2.37 1.37 -2.24
N TRP A 109 1.80 1.24 -3.43
CA TRP A 109 2.55 1.29 -4.69
C TRP A 109 3.19 2.65 -4.97
N TRP A 110 2.48 3.73 -4.68
CA TRP A 110 3.03 5.08 -4.77
C TRP A 110 4.23 5.25 -3.83
N GLY A 111 4.10 4.81 -2.58
CA GLY A 111 5.19 4.84 -1.59
C GLY A 111 6.42 4.05 -2.05
N PHE A 112 6.21 2.86 -2.63
CA PHE A 112 7.27 2.05 -3.22
C PHE A 112 7.96 2.76 -4.39
N LEU A 113 7.20 3.32 -5.33
CA LEU A 113 7.73 4.01 -6.51
C LEU A 113 8.56 5.24 -6.13
N VAL A 114 8.03 6.10 -5.26
CA VAL A 114 8.75 7.28 -4.77
C VAL A 114 10.00 6.87 -3.99
N GLY A 115 9.90 5.84 -3.15
CA GLY A 115 11.05 5.30 -2.43
C GLY A 115 12.15 4.80 -3.36
N HIS A 116 11.77 4.07 -4.42
CA HIS A 116 12.70 3.53 -5.40
C HIS A 116 13.38 4.65 -6.21
N VAL A 117 12.62 5.62 -6.71
CA VAL A 117 13.16 6.76 -7.47
C VAL A 117 14.17 7.54 -6.63
N LEU A 118 13.84 7.86 -5.38
CA LEU A 118 14.74 8.64 -4.53
C LEU A 118 15.96 7.82 -4.08
N ASN A 119 15.81 6.52 -3.87
CA ASN A 119 16.94 5.64 -3.60
C ASN A 119 17.92 5.61 -4.78
N ASN A 120 17.40 5.58 -6.01
CA ASN A 120 18.24 5.60 -7.20
C ASN A 120 18.95 6.95 -7.37
N ILE A 121 18.28 8.08 -7.12
CA ILE A 121 18.91 9.42 -7.13
C ILE A 121 20.08 9.47 -6.14
N ARG A 122 19.90 8.97 -4.91
CA ARG A 122 21.00 8.87 -3.93
C ARG A 122 22.16 8.00 -4.41
N GLY A 123 21.89 6.96 -5.19
CA GLY A 123 22.91 6.07 -5.74
C GLY A 123 23.67 6.65 -6.93
N PHE A 124 23.21 7.76 -7.52
CA PHE A 124 23.93 8.47 -8.59
C PHE A 124 24.83 9.60 -8.06
N ASP A 125 24.58 10.11 -6.84
CA ASP A 125 25.35 11.19 -6.20
C ASP A 125 26.34 10.73 -5.11
N LEU A 126 26.69 9.43 -5.08
CA LEU A 126 27.76 8.86 -4.23
C LEU A 126 28.61 7.85 -5.00
#